data_AF-A0A4P8WJJ8-F1
#
_entry.id   AF-A0A4P8WJJ8-F1
#
_cell.length_a   1.000
_cell.length_b   1.000
_cell.length_c   1.000
_cell.angle_alpha   90.00
_cell.angle_beta   90.00
_cell.angle_gamma   90.00
#
_symmetry.space_group_name_H-M   'P 1'
#
loop_
_entity.id
_entity.type
_entity.pdbx_description
1 polymer ?
#
loop_
_entity_poly.entity_id
_entity_poly.type
_entity_poly.pdbx_seq_one_letter_code
_entity_poly.pdbx_strand_id
1 'polypeptide(L)'
;MSTTVSTDVALMLLQLIALTIPPVVVLIRLLNRSENLEWQFRKLSFGLVVSSVALLIAGAVAVLTYFVASVQLAATVVAGLLLVILGLVPLGAFLAVLYREHRKEYGP
;
A
#
# COMPACT_ATOMS: atom_id res chain seq x y z
N MET A 1 -30.00 8.56 2.68
CA MET A 1 -29.42 8.51 4.04
C MET A 1 -28.34 7.44 4.21
N SER A 2 -28.33 6.34 3.44
CA SER A 2 -27.22 5.36 3.50
C SER A 2 -25.94 5.78 2.74
N THR A 3 -26.05 6.61 1.70
CA THR A 3 -24.92 7.05 0.85
C THR A 3 -23.90 7.92 1.59
N THR A 4 -24.35 8.74 2.54
CA THR A 4 -23.46 9.58 3.36
C THR A 4 -22.62 8.71 4.31
N VAL A 5 -23.23 7.74 4.99
CA VAL A 5 -22.54 6.82 5.90
C VAL A 5 -21.49 5.98 5.14
N SER A 6 -21.83 5.44 3.98
CA SER A 6 -20.88 4.67 3.16
C SER A 6 -19.71 5.54 2.66
N THR A 7 -19.97 6.81 2.36
CA THR A 7 -18.93 7.77 1.94
C THR A 7 -18.00 8.13 3.09
N ASP A 8 -18.54 8.39 4.28
CA ASP A 8 -17.76 8.71 5.48
C ASP A 8 -16.84 7.54 5.88
N VAL A 9 -17.37 6.32 5.86
CA VAL A 9 -16.57 5.10 6.12
C VAL A 9 -15.46 4.93 5.08
N ALA A 10 -15.74 5.18 3.80
CA ALA A 10 -14.75 5.08 2.74
C ALA A 10 -13.64 6.15 2.88
N LEU A 11 -13.98 7.37 3.29
CA LEU A 11 -13.00 8.42 3.58
C LEU A 11 -12.13 8.09 4.80
N MET A 12 -12.74 7.56 5.87
CA MET A 12 -11.99 7.08 7.03
C MET A 12 -11.03 5.95 6.66
N LEU A 13 -11.44 5.02 5.80
CA LEU A 13 -10.57 3.95 5.31
C LEU A 13 -9.38 4.50 4.52
N LEU A 14 -9.59 5.50 3.65
CA LEU A 14 -8.49 6.15 2.92
C LEU A 14 -7.49 6.83 3.86
N GLN A 15 -7.97 7.54 4.89
CA GLN A 15 -7.12 8.18 5.89
C GLN A 15 -6.32 7.15 6.69
N LEU A 16 -6.96 6.04 7.06
CA LEU A 16 -6.32 4.95 7.80
C LEU A 16 -5.23 4.28 6.96
N ILE A 17 -5.48 4.05 5.67
CA ILE A 17 -4.47 3.57 4.74
C ILE A 17 -3.31 4.58 4.60
N ALA A 18 -3.60 5.87 4.44
CA ALA A 18 -2.57 6.91 4.36
C ALA A 18 -1.67 6.95 5.61
N LEU A 19 -2.26 6.77 6.80
CA LEU A 19 -1.55 6.73 8.08
C LEU A 19 -0.61 5.51 8.20
N THR A 20 -0.90 4.41 7.51
CA THR A 20 -0.08 3.18 7.56
C THR A 20 1.17 3.23 6.68
N ILE A 21 1.28 4.18 5.75
CA ILE A 21 2.42 4.27 4.82
C ILE A 21 3.74 4.62 5.55
N PRO A 22 3.82 5.66 6.41
CA PRO A 22 5.08 5.99 7.10
C PRO A 22 5.60 4.86 8.01
N PRO A 23 4.77 4.20 8.85
CA PRO A 23 5.20 3.05 9.66
C PRO A 23 5.78 1.90 8.84
N VAL A 24 5.17 1.60 7.69
CA VAL A 24 5.65 0.55 6.77
C VAL A 24 7.05 0.87 6.25
N VAL A 25 7.31 2.11 5.83
CA VAL A 25 8.63 2.54 5.35
C VAL A 25 9.68 2.43 6.47
N VAL A 26 9.32 2.79 7.69
CA VAL A 26 10.19 2.67 8.86
C VAL A 26 10.48 1.20 9.20
N LEU A 27 9.47 0.32 9.13
CA LEU A 27 9.61 -1.13 9.32
C LEU A 27 10.60 -1.75 8.32
N ILE A 28 10.52 -1.37 7.04
CA ILE A 28 11.47 -1.81 6.01
C ILE A 28 12.90 -1.37 6.38
N ARG A 29 13.07 -0.11 6.81
CA ARG A 29 14.38 0.41 7.22
C ARG A 29 14.94 -0.30 8.45
N LEU A 30 14.10 -0.63 9.42
CA LEU A 30 14.50 -1.36 10.63
C LEU A 30 14.88 -2.81 10.31
N LEU A 31 14.12 -3.49 9.45
CA LEU A 31 14.44 -4.85 8.97
C LEU A 31 15.76 -4.89 8.18
N ASN A 32 16.06 -3.83 7.43
CA ASN A 32 17.34 -3.74 6.71
C ASN A 32 18.55 -3.62 7.64
N ARG A 33 18.38 -3.11 8.86
CA ARG A 33 19.46 -2.93 9.84
C ARG A 33 19.56 -4.07 10.85
N SER A 34 18.68 -5.07 10.80
CA SER A 34 18.75 -6.19 11.75
C SER A 34 19.78 -7.22 11.27
N GLU A 35 21.04 -7.01 11.65
CA GLU A 35 22.15 -7.93 11.38
C GLU A 35 22.06 -9.22 12.23
N ASN A 36 21.29 -9.21 13.32
CA ASN A 36 21.16 -10.31 14.29
C ASN A 36 20.04 -11.33 13.98
N LEU A 37 19.31 -11.19 12.87
CA LEU A 37 18.19 -12.09 12.54
C LEU A 37 18.64 -13.16 11.55
N GLU A 38 18.40 -14.43 11.89
CA GLU A 38 18.62 -15.55 10.96
C GLU A 38 17.84 -15.33 9.66
N TRP A 39 18.43 -15.73 8.53
CA TRP A 39 17.91 -15.42 7.19
C TRP A 39 16.45 -15.85 6.96
N GLN A 40 16.04 -16.97 7.56
CA GLN A 40 14.67 -17.48 7.44
C GLN A 40 13.64 -16.49 8.00
N PHE A 41 13.90 -15.95 9.20
CA PHE A 41 13.03 -14.95 9.84
C PHE A 41 13.09 -13.60 9.15
N ARG A 42 14.24 -13.25 8.56
CA ARG A 42 14.39 -12.02 7.78
C ARG A 42 13.58 -12.06 6.49
N LYS A 43 13.60 -13.18 5.78
CA LYS A 43 12.78 -13.41 4.57
C LYS A 43 11.29 -13.38 4.88
N LEU A 44 10.87 -14.03 5.99
CA LEU A 44 9.48 -14.00 6.44
C LEU A 44 9.03 -12.59 6.81
N SER A 45 9.83 -11.86 7.59
CA SER A 45 9.52 -10.48 8.00
C SER A 45 9.42 -9.53 6.81
N PHE A 46 10.34 -9.63 5.85
CA PHE A 46 10.29 -8.82 4.64
C PHE A 46 9.08 -9.19 3.77
N GLY A 47 8.80 -10.48 3.62
CA GLY A 47 7.61 -10.97 2.92
C GLY A 47 6.31 -10.49 3.57
N LEU A 48 6.23 -10.51 4.90
CA LEU A 48 5.11 -9.98 5.66
C LEU A 48 4.91 -8.50 5.39
N VAL A 49 5.97 -7.69 5.47
CA VAL A 49 5.88 -6.26 5.19
C VAL A 49 5.41 -6.00 3.75
N VAL A 50 6.01 -6.65 2.76
CA VAL A 50 5.58 -6.51 1.35
C VAL A 50 4.11 -6.92 1.18
N SER A 51 3.69 -8.02 1.80
CA SER A 51 2.29 -8.46 1.73
C SER A 51 1.33 -7.47 2.39
N SER A 52 1.72 -6.87 3.52
CA SER A 52 0.94 -5.81 4.17
C SER A 52 0.82 -4.58 3.26
N VAL A 53 1.91 -4.16 2.61
CA VAL A 53 1.84 -3.04 1.65
C VAL A 53 0.93 -3.38 0.47
N ALA A 54 1.06 -4.58 -0.10
CA ALA A 54 0.24 -5.02 -1.21
C ALA A 54 -1.27 -5.05 -0.85
N LEU A 55 -1.62 -5.54 0.34
CA LEU A 55 -2.98 -5.53 0.84
C LEU A 55 -3.52 -4.12 1.07
N LEU A 56 -2.70 -3.21 1.61
CA LEU A 56 -3.08 -1.80 1.77
C LEU A 56 -3.32 -1.10 0.43
N ILE A 57 -2.47 -1.36 -0.56
CA ILE A 57 -2.63 -0.86 -1.93
C ILE A 57 -3.92 -1.42 -2.54
N ALA A 58 -4.17 -2.72 -2.41
CA ALA A 58 -5.39 -3.34 -2.93
C ALA A 58 -6.65 -2.75 -2.27
N GLY A 59 -6.62 -2.53 -0.95
CA GLY A 59 -7.68 -1.84 -0.22
C GLY A 59 -7.92 -0.42 -0.73
N ALA A 60 -6.85 0.35 -0.97
CA ALA A 60 -6.96 1.68 -1.54
C ALA A 60 -7.62 1.64 -2.92
N VAL A 61 -7.16 0.77 -3.83
CA VAL A 61 -7.75 0.61 -5.17
C VAL A 61 -9.23 0.27 -5.08
N ALA A 62 -9.62 -0.66 -4.19
CA ALA A 62 -11.02 -1.04 -4.03
C ALA A 62 -11.89 0.15 -3.59
N VAL A 63 -11.43 0.95 -2.62
CA VAL A 63 -12.14 2.13 -2.14
C VAL A 63 -12.21 3.23 -3.22
N LEU A 64 -11.10 3.50 -3.92
CA LEU A 64 -11.07 4.47 -5.02
C LEU A 64 -12.00 4.06 -6.16
N THR A 65 -12.03 2.76 -6.49
CA THR A 65 -12.93 2.21 -7.53
C THR A 65 -14.39 2.34 -7.12
N TYR A 66 -14.71 2.09 -5.85
CA TYR A 66 -16.04 2.34 -5.31
C TYR A 66 -16.46 3.80 -5.52
N PHE A 67 -15.59 4.76 -5.19
CA PHE A 67 -15.87 6.19 -5.42
C PHE A 67 -16.16 6.51 -6.88
N VAL A 68 -15.35 5.99 -7.81
CA VAL A 68 -15.54 6.20 -9.25
C VAL A 68 -16.88 5.61 -9.74
N ALA A 69 -17.28 4.45 -9.25
CA ALA A 69 -18.47 3.74 -9.74
C ALA A 69 -19.79 4.18 -9.07
N SER A 70 -19.75 4.62 -7.82
CA SER A 70 -20.96 4.80 -6.99
C SER A 70 -21.26 6.24 -6.60
N VAL A 71 -20.31 7.17 -6.79
CA VAL A 71 -20.49 8.57 -6.42
C VAL A 71 -20.47 9.42 -7.70
N GLN A 72 -21.47 10.28 -7.89
CA GLN A 72 -21.52 11.26 -8.99
C GLN A 72 -20.49 12.37 -8.76
N LEU A 73 -19.22 12.01 -8.89
CA LEU A 73 -18.08 12.92 -8.70
C LEU A 73 -17.90 13.80 -9.93
N ALA A 74 -17.44 15.03 -9.72
CA ALA A 74 -17.02 15.90 -10.81
C ALA A 74 -15.89 15.24 -11.61
N ALA A 75 -15.86 15.45 -12.93
CA ALA A 75 -14.90 14.79 -13.84
C ALA A 75 -13.43 15.05 -13.45
N THR A 76 -13.13 16.22 -12.87
CA THR A 76 -11.80 16.55 -12.34
C THR A 76 -11.38 15.66 -11.18
N VAL A 77 -12.31 15.30 -10.29
CA VAL A 77 -12.07 14.41 -9.16
C VAL A 77 -11.87 12.98 -9.63
N VAL A 78 -12.65 12.53 -10.62
CA VAL A 78 -12.47 11.22 -11.25
C VAL A 78 -11.09 11.11 -11.92
N ALA A 79 -10.68 12.15 -12.66
CA ALA A 79 -9.35 12.20 -13.25
C ALA A 79 -8.23 12.13 -12.19
N GLY A 80 -8.39 12.85 -11.07
CA GLY A 80 -7.48 12.76 -9.93
C GLY A 80 -7.42 11.36 -9.31
N LEU A 81 -8.57 10.70 -9.12
CA LEU A 81 -8.65 9.33 -8.62
C LEU A 81 -7.95 8.33 -9.56
N LEU A 82 -8.15 8.45 -10.87
CA LEU A 82 -7.48 7.61 -11.86
C LEU A 82 -5.96 7.82 -11.85
N LEU A 83 -5.48 9.05 -11.68
CA LEU A 83 -4.05 9.33 -11.54
C LEU A 83 -3.47 8.70 -10.27
N VAL A 84 -4.21 8.71 -9.15
CA VAL A 84 -3.79 8.02 -7.92
C VAL A 84 -3.71 6.51 -8.14
N ILE A 85 -4.74 5.91 -8.77
CA ILE A 85 -4.73 4.47 -9.10
C ILE A 85 -3.55 4.12 -10.01
N LEU A 86 -3.31 4.92 -11.05
CA LEU A 86 -2.14 4.76 -11.94
C LEU A 86 -0.82 4.89 -11.19
N GLY A 87 -0.74 5.78 -10.20
CA GLY A 87 0.43 5.97 -9.33
C GLY A 87 0.75 4.77 -8.43
N LEU A 88 -0.21 3.88 -8.17
CA LEU A 88 0.03 2.65 -7.40
C LEU A 88 0.80 1.60 -8.21
N VAL A 89 0.75 1.64 -9.55
CA VAL A 89 1.51 0.74 -10.43
C VAL A 89 3.03 0.91 -10.26
N PRO A 90 3.62 2.11 -10.40
CA PRO A 90 5.05 2.29 -10.18
C PRO A 90 5.46 2.00 -8.74
N LEU A 91 4.58 2.24 -7.76
CA LEU A 91 4.83 1.86 -6.36
C LEU A 91 4.95 0.34 -6.19
N GLY A 92 4.04 -0.43 -6.79
CA GLY A 92 4.10 -1.89 -6.80
C GLY A 92 5.37 -2.40 -7.47
N ALA A 93 5.76 -1.81 -8.61
CA ALA A 93 7.01 -2.14 -9.28
C ALA A 93 8.25 -1.84 -8.40
N PHE A 94 8.26 -0.70 -7.70
CA PHE A 94 9.34 -0.34 -6.78
C PHE A 94 9.47 -1.34 -5.61
N LEU A 95 8.36 -1.77 -5.02
CA LEU A 95 8.36 -2.80 -3.97
C LEU A 95 8.90 -4.14 -4.47
N ALA A 96 8.57 -4.52 -5.71
CA ALA A 96 9.10 -5.73 -6.33
C ALA A 96 10.62 -5.65 -6.56
N VAL A 97 11.12 -4.48 -6.98
CA VAL A 97 12.56 -4.22 -7.11
C VAL A 97 13.25 -4.30 -5.75
N LEU A 98 12.69 -3.67 -4.72
CA LEU A 98 13.21 -3.73 -3.35
C LEU A 98 13.30 -5.17 -2.83
N TYR A 99 12.27 -5.99 -3.08
CA TYR A 99 12.29 -7.41 -2.72
C TYR A 99 13.43 -8.16 -3.42
N ARG A 100 13.63 -7.87 -4.72
CA ARG A 100 14.69 -8.51 -5.49
C ARG A 100 16.07 -8.13 -5.00
N GLU A 101 16.33 -6.86 -4.71
CA GLU A 101 17.62 -6.39 -4.20
C GLU A 101 17.90 -6.94 -2.80
N HIS A 102 16.91 -6.87 -1.89
CA HIS A 102 17.05 -7.45 -0.54
C HIS A 102 17.38 -8.95 -0.59
N ARG A 103 16.80 -9.69 -1.54
CA ARG A 103 17.09 -11.11 -1.74
C ARG A 103 18.54 -11.35 -2.19
N LYS A 104 19.09 -10.51 -3.06
CA LYS A 104 20.48 -10.64 -3.56
C LYS A 104 21.51 -10.33 -2.47
N GLU A 105 21.23 -9.33 -1.64
CA GLU A 105 22.21 -8.80 -0.69
C GLU A 105 22.33 -9.66 0.59
N TYR A 106 21.27 -10.40 0.94
CA TYR A 106 21.19 -11.09 2.22
C TYR A 106 20.76 -12.57 2.14
N GLY A 107 20.40 -13.07 0.96
CA GLY A 107 20.10 -14.49 0.76
C GLY A 107 21.28 -15.32 0.27
N PRO A 108 21.19 -16.65 0.36
CA PRO A 108 22.08 -17.54 -0.37
C PRO A 108 21.84 -17.43 -1.88
#